data_AF-A0A3A8Z3B8-F1
#
_entry.id   AF-A0A3A8Z3B8-F1
#
_cell.length_a   1.000
_cell.length_b   1.000
_cell.length_c   1.000
_cell.angle_alpha   90.00
_cell.angle_beta   90.00
_cell.angle_gamma   90.00
#
_symmetry.space_group_name_H-M   'P 1'
#
loop_
_entity.id
_entity.type
_entity.pdbx_description
1 polymer ?
#
loop_
_entity_poly.entity_id
_entity_poly.type
_entity_poly.pdbx_seq_one_letter_code
_entity_poly.pdbx_strand_id
1 'polypeptide(L)'
;MGIFRHDRPRKRYVSNTTPEQLDLFEQLDRTVVLCVEGGSPLIDGALHMCITQAGYEKAAAALELSGEGSGPYQAVLGMGLDTVLQQKGYEALVVYGLAGDRIDFILTREDLEPMKDVVDSFCILYAAARGAMPQERAQALMRKKTIWFLGELPKAGKKGEQFGFATIEREGGYEAVRCFLTPESAGRYNDRRLPVTPARVGDLETFVSGLFALIIEPHRNYWMELGAENAKRRG
;
A
#
# COMPACT_ATOMS: atom_id res chain seq x y z
N MET A 1 -19.38 31.79 -33.32
CA MET A 1 -18.21 32.11 -32.48
C MET A 1 -17.71 30.81 -31.88
N GLY A 2 -16.58 30.30 -32.37
CA GLY A 2 -15.97 29.08 -31.84
C GLY A 2 -15.33 29.36 -30.48
N ILE A 3 -15.73 28.59 -29.47
CA ILE A 3 -15.13 28.63 -28.15
C ILE A 3 -13.76 27.95 -28.26
N PHE A 4 -12.70 28.75 -28.28
CA PHE A 4 -11.34 28.26 -28.11
C PHE A 4 -11.23 27.68 -26.69
N ARG A 5 -11.22 26.35 -26.57
CA ARG A 5 -10.64 25.70 -25.40
C ARG A 5 -9.16 26.04 -25.44
N HIS A 6 -8.71 26.90 -24.54
CA HIS A 6 -7.30 27.02 -24.23
C HIS A 6 -6.85 25.66 -23.69
N ASP A 7 -6.26 24.83 -24.55
CA ASP A 7 -5.39 23.74 -24.10
C ASP A 7 -4.25 24.42 -23.33
N ARG A 8 -4.36 24.49 -22.00
CA ARG A 8 -3.23 24.85 -21.16
C ARG A 8 -2.10 23.87 -21.52
N PRO A 9 -0.86 24.34 -21.75
CA PRO A 9 0.25 23.45 -22.05
C PRO A 9 0.35 22.42 -20.93
N ARG A 10 0.37 21.13 -21.28
CA ARG A 10 0.47 20.05 -20.29
C ARG A 10 1.68 20.28 -19.42
N LYS A 11 1.44 20.40 -18.12
CA LYS A 11 2.49 20.57 -17.12
C LYS A 11 3.31 19.27 -17.10
N ARG A 12 4.58 19.36 -17.48
CA ARG A 12 5.47 18.19 -17.46
C ARG A 12 6.05 18.04 -16.06
N TYR A 13 5.65 16.98 -15.36
CA TYR A 13 6.19 16.66 -14.05
C TYR A 13 7.57 16.01 -14.16
N VAL A 14 8.43 16.31 -13.18
CA VAL A 14 9.73 15.68 -12.98
C VAL A 14 9.84 15.37 -11.51
N SER A 15 10.14 14.12 -11.17
CA SER A 15 10.29 13.73 -9.78
C SER A 15 11.47 14.42 -9.13
N ASN A 16 11.29 14.83 -7.88
CA ASN A 16 12.34 15.44 -7.07
C ASN A 16 12.73 14.58 -5.86
N THR A 17 12.17 13.38 -5.76
CA THR A 17 12.42 12.39 -4.72
C THR A 17 12.06 11.00 -5.25
N THR A 18 12.26 9.96 -4.44
CA THR A 18 11.83 8.59 -4.73
C THR A 18 10.85 8.10 -3.65
N PRO A 19 10.04 7.07 -3.93
CA PRO A 19 9.12 6.55 -2.93
C PRO A 19 9.81 6.03 -1.66
N GLU A 20 11.02 5.49 -1.79
CA GLU A 20 11.83 4.99 -0.67
C GLU A 20 12.33 6.14 0.22
N GLN A 21 12.75 7.26 -0.37
CA GLN A 21 13.17 8.44 0.40
C GLN A 21 12.03 9.03 1.24
N LEU A 22 10.79 8.84 0.81
CA LEU A 22 9.59 9.26 1.55
C LEU A 22 9.06 8.18 2.50
N ASP A 23 9.67 6.99 2.56
CA ASP A 23 9.15 5.83 3.28
C ASP A 23 7.66 5.58 2.96
N LEU A 24 7.30 5.69 1.67
CA LEU A 24 5.91 5.84 1.24
C LEU A 24 5.06 4.59 1.55
N PHE A 25 5.69 3.42 1.51
CA PHE A 25 5.07 2.16 1.92
C PHE A 25 4.58 2.20 3.37
N GLU A 26 5.38 2.75 4.28
CA GLU A 26 5.07 2.79 5.70
C GLU A 26 3.91 3.73 6.04
N GLN A 27 3.55 4.59 5.09
CA GLN A 27 2.50 5.60 5.19
C GLN A 27 1.25 5.24 4.39
N LEU A 28 1.13 4.04 3.82
CA LEU A 28 -0.01 3.69 2.95
C LEU A 28 -1.38 3.84 3.63
N ASP A 29 -1.49 3.56 4.93
CA ASP A 29 -2.74 3.73 5.70
C ASP A 29 -2.93 5.14 6.27
N ARG A 30 -2.00 6.06 5.99
CA ARG A 30 -2.06 7.43 6.48
C ARG A 30 -3.29 8.13 5.90
N THR A 31 -4.04 8.79 6.77
CA THR A 31 -5.09 9.72 6.35
C THR A 31 -4.46 10.99 5.80
N VAL A 32 -4.90 11.41 4.62
CA VAL A 32 -4.41 12.59 3.90
C VAL A 32 -5.59 13.38 3.33
N VAL A 33 -5.33 14.62 2.92
CA VAL A 33 -6.32 15.48 2.24
C VAL A 33 -5.95 15.60 0.77
N LEU A 34 -6.89 15.30 -0.12
CA LEU A 34 -6.77 15.54 -1.56
C LEU A 34 -7.31 16.93 -1.88
N CYS A 35 -6.63 17.65 -2.76
CA CYS A 35 -7.22 18.82 -3.41
C CYS A 35 -8.19 18.36 -4.50
N VAL A 36 -9.39 18.93 -4.49
CA VAL A 36 -10.42 18.69 -5.50
C VAL A 36 -10.77 20.01 -6.17
N GLU A 37 -10.82 20.01 -7.49
CA GLU A 37 -11.25 21.15 -8.31
C GLU A 37 -12.48 20.72 -9.14
N GLY A 38 -13.60 21.43 -8.99
CA GLY A 38 -14.83 21.15 -9.74
C GLY A 38 -15.32 19.69 -9.60
N GLY A 39 -15.15 19.08 -8.43
CA GLY A 39 -15.50 17.68 -8.15
C GLY A 39 -14.49 16.63 -8.64
N SER A 40 -13.37 17.04 -9.25
CA SER A 40 -12.31 16.14 -9.71
C SER A 40 -11.05 16.24 -8.86
N PRO A 41 -10.46 15.12 -8.40
CA PRO A 41 -9.13 15.11 -7.77
C PRO A 41 -7.97 15.11 -8.79
N LEU A 42 -8.27 14.94 -10.09
CA LEU A 42 -7.31 15.10 -11.17
C LEU A 42 -7.21 16.59 -11.55
N ILE A 43 -6.08 17.21 -11.23
CA ILE A 43 -5.81 18.64 -11.48
C ILE A 43 -4.49 18.74 -12.24
N ASP A 44 -4.49 19.37 -13.42
CA ASP A 44 -3.31 19.52 -14.27
C ASP A 44 -2.49 18.23 -14.46
N GLY A 45 -3.16 17.07 -14.58
CA GLY A 45 -2.50 15.78 -14.75
C GLY A 45 -1.93 15.16 -13.47
N ALA A 46 -2.19 15.71 -12.28
CA ALA A 46 -1.68 15.17 -11.03
C ALA A 46 -2.76 14.98 -9.96
N LEU A 47 -2.43 14.13 -8.99
CA LEU A 47 -3.12 14.05 -7.71
C LEU A 47 -2.36 14.90 -6.69
N HIS A 48 -3.03 15.88 -6.08
CA HIS A 48 -2.43 16.75 -5.08
C HIS A 48 -2.83 16.31 -3.67
N MET A 49 -1.88 15.74 -2.93
CA MET A 49 -2.04 15.22 -1.58
C MET A 49 -1.42 16.13 -0.54
N CYS A 50 -2.15 16.38 0.54
CA CYS A 50 -1.73 17.26 1.62
C CYS A 50 -1.69 16.48 2.93
N ILE A 51 -0.54 16.52 3.58
CA ILE A 51 -0.28 15.84 4.85
C ILE A 51 -0.72 16.70 6.05
N THR A 52 -0.66 18.02 5.90
CA THR A 52 -0.98 19.01 6.94
C THR A 52 -1.96 20.04 6.41
N GLN A 53 -2.62 20.75 7.33
CA GLN A 53 -3.49 21.87 6.98
C GLN A 53 -2.73 22.99 6.25
N ALA A 54 -1.53 23.35 6.72
CA ALA A 54 -0.68 24.35 6.05
C ALA A 54 -0.30 23.90 4.62
N GLY A 55 -0.01 22.61 4.42
CA GLY A 55 0.22 22.04 3.10
C GLY A 55 -1.01 22.17 2.18
N TYR A 56 -2.20 21.96 2.73
CA TYR A 56 -3.46 22.16 1.99
C TYR A 56 -3.69 23.63 1.63
N GLU A 57 -3.52 24.56 2.57
CA GLU A 57 -3.69 25.99 2.31
C GLU A 57 -2.72 26.49 1.22
N LYS A 58 -1.46 26.04 1.28
CA LYS A 58 -0.46 26.30 0.24
C LYS A 58 -0.88 25.74 -1.12
N ALA A 59 -1.32 24.49 -1.17
CA ALA A 59 -1.76 23.85 -2.40
C ALA A 59 -3.02 24.52 -2.98
N ALA A 60 -4.01 24.84 -2.14
CA ALA A 60 -5.25 25.48 -2.54
C ALA A 60 -4.99 26.87 -3.15
N ALA A 61 -4.09 27.65 -2.55
CA ALA A 61 -3.68 28.93 -3.10
C ALA A 61 -2.95 28.79 -4.45
N ALA A 62 -2.02 27.82 -4.56
CA ALA A 62 -1.25 27.58 -5.78
C ALA A 62 -2.10 27.02 -6.94
N LEU A 63 -3.17 26.29 -6.62
CA LEU A 63 -4.11 25.72 -7.58
C LEU A 63 -5.33 26.62 -7.82
N GLU A 64 -5.40 27.79 -7.16
CA GLU A 64 -6.51 28.73 -7.25
C GLU A 64 -7.88 28.07 -6.97
N LEU A 65 -7.92 27.11 -6.03
CA LEU A 65 -9.13 26.35 -5.71
C LEU A 65 -10.24 27.29 -5.23
N SER A 66 -11.15 27.59 -6.14
CA SER A 66 -12.27 28.49 -5.92
C SER A 66 -13.46 27.95 -6.69
N GLY A 67 -14.66 28.09 -6.13
CA GLY A 67 -15.91 27.65 -6.76
C GLY A 67 -16.55 26.41 -6.13
N GLU A 68 -17.78 26.14 -6.58
CA GLU A 68 -18.62 25.06 -6.08
C GLU A 68 -18.04 23.69 -6.47
N GLY A 69 -17.96 22.77 -5.51
CA GLY A 69 -17.35 21.45 -5.71
C GLY A 69 -15.82 21.42 -5.67
N SER A 70 -15.16 22.56 -5.43
CA SER A 70 -13.73 22.62 -5.12
C SER A 70 -13.52 22.61 -3.60
N GLY A 71 -12.51 21.88 -3.11
CA GLY A 71 -12.26 21.80 -1.67
C GLY A 71 -11.39 20.62 -1.24
N PRO A 72 -11.28 20.40 0.08
CA PRO A 72 -10.54 19.28 0.64
C PRO A 72 -11.38 18.00 0.60
N TYR A 73 -10.77 16.89 0.23
CA TYR A 73 -11.39 15.57 0.34
C TYR A 73 -10.48 14.63 1.14
N GLN A 74 -10.99 14.07 2.23
CA GLN A 74 -10.22 13.15 3.07
C GLN A 74 -10.12 11.77 2.41
N ALA A 75 -8.90 11.26 2.29
CA ALA A 75 -8.61 9.96 1.70
C ALA A 75 -7.51 9.23 2.49
N VAL A 76 -7.23 8.01 2.06
CA VAL A 76 -6.09 7.21 2.53
C VAL A 76 -5.01 7.23 1.46
N LEU A 77 -3.76 7.42 1.88
CA LEU A 77 -2.63 7.62 0.97
C LEU A 77 -2.53 6.50 -0.08
N GLY A 78 -2.59 5.24 0.33
CA GLY A 78 -2.48 4.11 -0.59
C GLY A 78 -3.60 4.05 -1.64
N MET A 79 -4.81 4.51 -1.30
CA MET A 79 -5.92 4.59 -2.27
C MET A 79 -5.69 5.69 -3.31
N GLY A 80 -5.08 6.80 -2.92
CA GLY A 80 -4.68 7.83 -3.86
C GLY A 80 -3.52 7.41 -4.76
N LEU A 81 -2.56 6.64 -4.22
CA LEU A 81 -1.51 6.02 -5.04
C LEU A 81 -2.08 5.06 -6.07
N ASP A 82 -3.02 4.20 -5.67
CA ASP A 82 -3.70 3.30 -6.62
C ASP A 82 -4.40 4.09 -7.73
N THR A 83 -5.03 5.22 -7.39
CA THR A 83 -5.64 6.13 -8.37
C THR A 83 -4.62 6.62 -9.40
N VAL A 84 -3.45 7.11 -8.97
CA VAL A 84 -2.38 7.58 -9.89
C VAL A 84 -1.85 6.43 -10.76
N LEU A 85 -1.67 5.24 -10.18
CA LEU A 85 -1.08 4.08 -10.84
C LEU A 85 -2.02 3.33 -11.80
N GLN A 86 -3.33 3.42 -11.58
CA GLN A 86 -4.33 2.68 -12.36
C GLN A 86 -5.09 3.58 -13.34
N GLN A 87 -5.47 4.79 -12.93
CA GLN A 87 -6.36 5.62 -13.74
C GLN A 87 -5.59 6.35 -14.84
N LYS A 88 -6.25 6.55 -15.99
CA LYS A 88 -5.69 7.34 -17.09
C LYS A 88 -5.75 8.82 -16.76
N GLY A 89 -4.81 9.59 -17.28
CA GLY A 89 -4.76 11.05 -17.11
C GLY A 89 -3.90 11.52 -15.93
N TYR A 90 -3.65 10.65 -14.94
CA TYR A 90 -2.66 10.92 -13.90
C TYR A 90 -1.24 10.65 -14.43
N GLU A 91 -0.43 11.69 -14.38
CA GLU A 91 0.98 11.74 -14.74
C GLU A 91 1.88 11.85 -13.49
N ALA A 92 1.36 12.35 -12.36
CA ALA A 92 2.13 12.47 -11.12
C ALA A 92 1.28 12.48 -9.83
N LEU A 93 1.96 12.25 -8.71
CA LEU A 93 1.56 12.58 -7.35
C LEU A 93 2.37 13.80 -6.89
N VAL A 94 1.68 14.79 -6.32
CA VAL A 94 2.31 15.93 -5.63
C VAL A 94 1.94 15.88 -4.16
N VAL A 95 2.92 15.84 -3.27
CA VAL A 95 2.75 15.75 -1.82
C VAL A 95 3.19 17.03 -1.13
N TYR A 96 2.26 17.68 -0.45
CA TYR A 96 2.44 18.92 0.31
C TYR A 96 2.51 18.65 1.81
N GLY A 97 3.33 19.42 2.52
CA GLY A 97 3.38 19.41 3.99
C GLY A 97 4.13 18.23 4.62
N LEU A 98 4.70 17.31 3.84
CA LEU A 98 5.47 16.18 4.37
C LEU A 98 6.79 16.62 5.02
N ALA A 99 7.44 17.65 4.45
CA ALA A 99 8.64 18.28 5.01
C ALA A 99 8.35 19.71 5.52
N GLY A 100 7.15 19.92 6.06
CA GLY A 100 6.61 21.25 6.35
C GLY A 100 6.39 22.06 5.05
N ASP A 101 6.54 23.39 5.11
CA ASP A 101 6.22 24.28 3.99
C ASP A 101 7.38 24.45 2.98
N ARG A 102 8.53 23.82 3.24
CA ARG A 102 9.80 24.10 2.56
C ARG A 102 9.88 23.55 1.14
N ILE A 103 9.41 22.32 0.91
CA ILE A 103 9.49 21.62 -0.38
C ILE A 103 8.23 20.80 -0.57
N ASP A 104 7.69 20.83 -1.79
CA ASP A 104 6.63 19.93 -2.23
C ASP A 104 7.29 18.76 -2.96
N PHE A 105 6.88 17.54 -2.65
CA PHE A 105 7.44 16.36 -3.29
C PHE A 105 6.64 16.00 -4.52
N ILE A 106 7.35 15.71 -5.61
CA ILE A 106 6.76 15.29 -6.87
C ILE A 106 7.29 13.90 -7.16
N LEU A 107 6.37 12.98 -7.44
CA LEU A 107 6.64 11.63 -7.91
C LEU A 107 5.83 11.42 -9.18
N THR A 108 6.50 11.21 -10.31
CA THR A 108 5.80 10.84 -11.55
C THR A 108 5.21 9.45 -11.43
N ARG A 109 4.23 9.16 -12.29
CA ARG A 109 3.66 7.82 -12.39
C ARG A 109 4.72 6.76 -12.67
N GLU A 110 5.70 7.07 -13.53
CA GLU A 110 6.78 6.15 -13.85
C GLU A 110 7.62 5.79 -12.62
N ASP A 111 7.92 6.77 -11.76
CA ASP A 111 8.71 6.53 -10.54
C ASP A 111 7.89 5.86 -9.43
N LEU A 112 6.56 5.90 -9.51
CA LEU A 112 5.65 5.16 -8.63
C LEU A 112 5.40 3.72 -9.10
N GLU A 113 5.65 3.40 -10.37
CA GLU A 113 5.35 2.08 -10.97
C GLU A 113 5.93 0.89 -10.18
N PRO A 114 7.16 0.95 -9.61
CA PRO A 114 7.67 -0.13 -8.77
C PRO A 114 6.81 -0.45 -7.54
N MET A 115 6.00 0.49 -7.07
CA MET A 115 5.08 0.30 -5.94
C MET A 115 3.75 -0.35 -6.34
N LYS A 116 3.46 -0.55 -7.62
CA LYS A 116 2.14 -0.98 -8.10
C LYS A 116 1.65 -2.25 -7.43
N ASP A 117 2.49 -3.27 -7.34
CA ASP A 117 2.10 -4.56 -6.77
C ASP A 117 1.83 -4.49 -5.26
N VAL A 118 2.61 -3.69 -4.54
CA VAL A 118 2.44 -3.50 -3.10
C VAL A 118 1.23 -2.62 -2.79
N VAL A 119 0.98 -1.58 -3.57
CA VAL A 119 -0.21 -0.72 -3.44
C VAL A 119 -1.49 -1.51 -3.75
N ASP A 120 -1.48 -2.35 -4.78
CA ASP A 120 -2.63 -3.22 -5.09
C ASP A 120 -2.88 -4.22 -3.95
N SER A 121 -1.83 -4.83 -3.40
CA SER A 121 -1.93 -5.72 -2.24
C SER A 121 -2.47 -4.98 -1.01
N PHE A 122 -1.98 -3.77 -0.74
CA PHE A 122 -2.51 -2.91 0.31
C PHE A 122 -4.00 -2.61 0.11
N CYS A 123 -4.44 -2.26 -1.10
CA CYS A 123 -5.85 -1.96 -1.36
C CYS A 123 -6.76 -3.17 -1.10
N ILE A 124 -6.31 -4.38 -1.45
CA ILE A 124 -7.03 -5.63 -1.13
C ILE A 124 -7.17 -5.82 0.38
N LEU A 125 -6.04 -5.74 1.10
CA LEU A 125 -6.00 -5.90 2.56
C LEU A 125 -6.84 -4.84 3.27
N TYR A 126 -6.69 -3.57 2.88
CA TYR A 126 -7.40 -2.43 3.44
C TYR A 126 -8.92 -2.53 3.22
N ALA A 127 -9.35 -2.90 2.01
CA ALA A 127 -10.76 -3.12 1.72
C ALA A 127 -11.37 -4.26 2.55
N ALA A 128 -10.63 -5.35 2.74
CA ALA A 128 -11.05 -6.47 3.58
C ALA A 128 -11.17 -6.06 5.06
N ALA A 129 -10.15 -5.39 5.61
CA ALA A 129 -10.13 -4.94 7.01
C ALA A 129 -11.26 -3.94 7.34
N ARG A 130 -11.73 -3.18 6.34
CA ARG A 130 -12.85 -2.23 6.48
C ARG A 130 -14.23 -2.85 6.18
N GLY A 131 -14.30 -4.15 5.88
CA GLY A 131 -15.55 -4.82 5.50
C GLY A 131 -16.11 -4.39 4.14
N ALA A 132 -15.33 -3.67 3.33
CA ALA A 132 -15.70 -3.28 1.97
C ALA A 132 -15.49 -4.42 0.95
N MET A 133 -14.74 -5.46 1.33
CA MET A 133 -14.53 -6.67 0.55
C MET A 133 -14.70 -7.92 1.44
N PRO A 134 -15.47 -8.94 1.00
CA PRO A 134 -15.53 -10.22 1.69
C PRO A 134 -14.15 -10.90 1.77
N GLN A 135 -13.89 -11.61 2.86
CA GLN A 135 -12.59 -12.22 3.14
C GLN A 135 -12.20 -13.25 2.07
N GLU A 136 -13.14 -14.04 1.57
CA GLU A 136 -12.90 -15.05 0.53
C GLU A 136 -12.45 -14.41 -0.79
N ARG A 137 -13.01 -13.22 -1.12
CA ARG A 137 -12.62 -12.46 -2.30
C ARG A 137 -11.22 -11.87 -2.13
N ALA A 138 -10.92 -11.32 -0.95
CA ALA A 138 -9.60 -10.79 -0.65
C ALA A 138 -8.53 -11.90 -0.71
N GLN A 139 -8.80 -13.06 -0.13
CA GLN A 139 -7.95 -14.24 -0.21
C GLN A 139 -7.70 -14.67 -1.67
N ALA A 140 -8.76 -14.73 -2.50
CA ALA A 140 -8.62 -15.12 -3.90
C ALA A 140 -7.71 -14.16 -4.70
N LEU A 141 -7.79 -12.85 -4.43
CA LEU A 141 -6.93 -11.85 -5.07
C LEU A 141 -5.49 -11.91 -4.53
N MET A 142 -5.32 -12.09 -3.22
CA MET A 142 -4.00 -12.20 -2.59
C MET A 142 -3.26 -13.48 -2.98
N ARG A 143 -3.96 -14.56 -3.38
CA ARG A 143 -3.36 -15.88 -3.66
C ARG A 143 -2.17 -15.84 -4.62
N LYS A 144 -2.19 -14.95 -5.61
CA LYS A 144 -1.12 -14.80 -6.62
C LYS A 144 -0.03 -13.80 -6.22
N LYS A 145 -0.25 -13.04 -5.15
CA LYS A 145 0.68 -12.01 -4.67
C LYS A 145 1.88 -12.63 -3.99
N THR A 146 3.00 -11.93 -4.09
CA THR A 146 4.22 -12.25 -3.35
C THR A 146 4.17 -11.56 -2.00
N ILE A 147 4.52 -12.30 -0.97
CA ILE A 147 4.74 -11.83 0.40
C ILE A 147 6.12 -12.27 0.86
N TRP A 148 6.59 -11.70 1.96
CA TRP A 148 7.83 -12.08 2.62
C TRP A 148 7.53 -12.61 4.00
N PHE A 149 8.12 -13.73 4.37
CA PHE A 149 8.02 -14.29 5.71
C PHE A 149 9.41 -14.43 6.32
N LEU A 150 9.47 -14.48 7.65
CA LEU A 150 10.72 -14.61 8.40
C LEU A 150 11.02 -16.09 8.61
N GLY A 151 11.98 -16.65 7.89
CA GLY A 151 12.33 -18.06 7.92
C GLY A 151 12.70 -18.61 6.55
N GLU A 152 12.79 -19.94 6.45
CA GLU A 152 13.01 -20.64 5.19
C GLU A 152 12.06 -21.82 5.03
N LEU A 153 11.72 -22.12 3.78
CA LEU A 153 11.06 -23.37 3.40
C LEU A 153 12.12 -24.44 3.11
N PRO A 154 11.82 -25.73 3.32
CA PRO A 154 12.75 -26.81 3.00
C PRO A 154 13.13 -26.80 1.52
N LYS A 155 14.43 -26.91 1.20
CA LYS A 155 14.91 -26.95 -0.18
C LYS A 155 15.00 -28.40 -0.65
N ALA A 156 14.37 -28.71 -1.79
CA ALA A 156 14.39 -30.05 -2.35
C ALA A 156 15.83 -30.54 -2.58
N GLY A 157 16.12 -31.77 -2.16
CA GLY A 157 17.40 -32.44 -2.42
C GLY A 157 18.49 -32.28 -1.37
N LYS A 158 18.26 -31.52 -0.29
CA LYS A 158 19.22 -31.40 0.82
C LYS A 158 18.78 -32.21 2.04
N LYS A 159 19.40 -33.38 2.24
CA LYS A 159 19.20 -34.18 3.46
C LYS A 159 19.83 -33.46 4.66
N GLY A 160 19.09 -33.37 5.77
CA GLY A 160 19.57 -32.79 7.03
C GLY A 160 19.41 -31.28 7.16
N GLU A 161 18.72 -30.60 6.23
CA GLU A 161 18.42 -29.18 6.36
C GLU A 161 17.35 -28.96 7.45
N GLN A 162 17.63 -28.06 8.39
CA GLN A 162 16.63 -27.55 9.33
C GLN A 162 15.91 -26.37 8.67
N PHE A 163 14.58 -26.37 8.71
CA PHE A 163 13.76 -25.26 8.26
C PHE A 163 12.84 -24.79 9.40
N GLY A 164 12.36 -23.57 9.28
CA GLY A 164 11.51 -22.96 10.30
C GLY A 164 11.19 -21.52 9.95
N PHE A 165 10.15 -20.99 10.56
CA PHE A 165 9.68 -19.63 10.34
C PHE A 165 9.11 -19.04 11.62
N ALA A 166 9.06 -17.72 11.68
CA ALA A 166 8.50 -16.99 12.80
C ALA A 166 6.97 -17.08 12.80
N THR A 167 6.43 -17.50 13.93
CA THR A 167 5.00 -17.53 14.20
C THR A 167 4.61 -16.48 15.23
N ILE A 168 3.30 -16.26 15.35
CA ILE A 168 2.68 -15.53 16.45
C ILE A 168 1.48 -16.34 16.95
N GLU A 169 1.35 -16.47 18.26
CA GLU A 169 0.19 -17.07 18.90
C GLU A 169 -1.06 -16.20 18.67
N ARG A 170 -2.18 -16.85 18.38
CA ARG A 170 -3.46 -16.18 18.11
C ARG A 170 -4.49 -16.53 19.18
N GLU A 171 -5.44 -15.63 19.36
CA GLU A 171 -6.61 -15.90 20.18
C GLU A 171 -7.35 -17.13 19.63
N GLY A 172 -7.54 -18.15 20.47
CA GLY A 172 -8.04 -19.46 20.04
C GLY A 172 -6.99 -20.57 19.99
N GLY A 173 -5.76 -20.32 20.46
CA GLY A 173 -4.79 -21.37 20.77
C GLY A 173 -4.06 -21.97 19.56
N TYR A 174 -4.10 -21.29 18.41
CA TYR A 174 -3.34 -21.66 17.21
C TYR A 174 -2.24 -20.63 16.93
N GLU A 175 -1.33 -20.98 16.03
CA GLU A 175 -0.24 -20.11 15.58
C GLU A 175 -0.43 -19.67 14.13
N ALA A 176 0.03 -18.45 13.82
CA ALA A 176 0.05 -17.90 12.48
C ALA A 176 1.47 -17.52 12.04
N VAL A 177 1.84 -17.86 10.81
CA VAL A 177 3.11 -17.42 10.21
C VAL A 177 3.05 -15.92 9.93
N ARG A 178 4.09 -15.20 10.37
CA ARG A 178 4.20 -13.75 10.15
C ARG A 178 4.66 -13.46 8.74
N CYS A 179 3.81 -12.75 8.00
CA CYS A 179 4.02 -12.38 6.60
C CYS A 179 3.96 -10.86 6.42
N PHE A 180 4.66 -10.34 5.41
CA PHE A 180 4.82 -8.92 5.13
C PHE A 180 4.69 -8.66 3.63
N LEU A 181 4.24 -7.46 3.27
CA LEU A 181 4.09 -7.07 1.87
C LEU A 181 5.42 -6.64 1.22
N THR A 182 6.46 -6.36 2.01
CA THR A 182 7.78 -5.94 1.53
C THR A 182 8.90 -6.58 2.37
N PRO A 183 10.10 -6.76 1.80
CA PRO A 183 11.26 -7.22 2.56
C PRO A 183 11.69 -6.20 3.62
N GLU A 184 11.50 -4.90 3.38
CA GLU A 184 11.79 -3.82 4.33
C GLU A 184 10.89 -3.90 5.57
N SER A 185 9.58 -4.10 5.36
CA SER A 185 8.61 -4.32 6.45
C SER A 185 8.99 -5.57 7.25
N ALA A 186 9.30 -6.68 6.57
CA ALA A 186 9.77 -7.89 7.23
C ALA A 186 11.02 -7.65 8.07
N GLY A 187 12.02 -6.96 7.50
CA GLY A 187 13.27 -6.62 8.17
C GLY A 187 13.08 -5.77 9.42
N ARG A 188 12.15 -4.81 9.40
CA ARG A 188 11.84 -3.92 10.54
C ARG A 188 11.37 -4.69 11.77
N TYR A 189 10.70 -5.82 11.58
CA TYR A 189 10.16 -6.65 12.68
C TYR A 189 10.92 -7.98 12.86
N ASN A 190 12.15 -8.07 12.36
CA ASN A 190 12.96 -9.28 12.39
C ASN A 190 13.99 -9.29 13.53
N ASP A 191 13.52 -9.27 14.78
CA ASP A 191 14.39 -9.20 15.97
C ASP A 191 15.39 -10.37 16.05
N ARG A 192 15.00 -11.53 15.52
CA ARG A 192 15.78 -12.77 15.53
C ARG A 192 16.72 -12.91 14.33
N ARG A 193 16.79 -11.91 13.45
CA ARG A 193 17.62 -11.91 12.23
C ARG A 193 17.46 -13.17 11.38
N LEU A 194 16.23 -13.66 11.28
CA LEU A 194 15.87 -14.80 10.45
C LEU A 194 16.00 -14.43 8.96
N PRO A 195 16.18 -15.40 8.05
CA PRO A 195 16.11 -15.13 6.63
C PRO A 195 14.78 -14.48 6.24
N VAL A 196 14.81 -13.49 5.35
CA VAL A 196 13.61 -12.85 4.80
C VAL A 196 13.33 -13.48 3.45
N THR A 197 12.34 -14.38 3.39
CA THR A 197 12.12 -15.24 2.22
C THR A 197 10.83 -14.86 1.50
N PRO A 198 10.87 -14.61 0.17
CA PRO A 198 9.66 -14.38 -0.61
C PRO A 198 8.90 -15.68 -0.86
N ALA A 199 7.58 -15.63 -0.84
CA ALA A 199 6.71 -16.72 -1.26
C ALA A 199 5.43 -16.18 -1.90
N ARG A 200 4.82 -16.95 -2.80
CA ARG A 200 3.44 -16.67 -3.21
C ARG A 200 2.50 -17.06 -2.08
N VAL A 201 1.51 -16.21 -1.80
CA VAL A 201 0.54 -16.44 -0.72
C VAL A 201 -0.10 -17.82 -0.83
N GLY A 202 -0.59 -18.20 -2.02
CA GLY A 202 -1.26 -19.49 -2.21
C GLY A 202 -0.36 -20.71 -2.01
N ASP A 203 0.92 -20.60 -2.36
CA ASP A 203 1.88 -21.69 -2.19
C ASP A 203 2.24 -21.87 -0.70
N LEU A 204 2.48 -20.76 0.00
CA LEU A 204 2.76 -20.78 1.43
C LEU A 204 1.54 -21.24 2.24
N GLU A 205 0.34 -20.75 1.91
CA GLU A 205 -0.91 -21.15 2.56
C GLU A 205 -1.15 -22.65 2.42
N THR A 206 -0.90 -23.20 1.22
CA THR A 206 -1.01 -24.65 0.97
C THR A 206 0.02 -25.42 1.80
N PHE A 207 1.25 -24.94 1.89
CA PHE A 207 2.33 -25.60 2.63
C PHE A 207 2.05 -25.69 4.14
N VAL A 208 1.52 -24.62 4.74
CA VAL A 208 1.26 -24.57 6.19
C VAL A 208 -0.14 -25.03 6.59
N SER A 209 -0.99 -25.36 5.61
CA SER A 209 -2.40 -25.67 5.82
C SER A 209 -2.62 -26.74 6.88
N GLY A 210 -3.48 -26.44 7.86
CA GLY A 210 -3.83 -27.33 8.97
C GLY A 210 -2.78 -27.42 10.08
N LEU A 211 -1.66 -26.71 9.97
CA LEU A 211 -0.65 -26.56 11.03
C LEU A 211 -0.58 -25.12 11.53
N PHE A 212 -0.54 -24.16 10.60
CA PHE A 212 -0.49 -22.74 10.91
C PHE A 212 -1.48 -21.97 10.03
N ALA A 213 -1.94 -20.84 10.55
CA ALA A 213 -2.52 -19.79 9.72
C ALA A 213 -1.42 -18.93 9.08
N LEU A 214 -1.79 -18.02 8.18
CA LEU A 214 -0.93 -16.92 7.74
C LEU A 214 -1.52 -15.60 8.24
N ILE A 215 -0.68 -14.71 8.77
CA ILE A 215 -1.08 -13.33 9.09
C ILE A 215 -0.19 -12.36 8.31
N ILE A 216 -0.80 -11.57 7.43
CA ILE A 216 -0.12 -10.59 6.57
C ILE A 216 -0.19 -9.22 7.24
N GLU A 217 0.97 -8.55 7.36
CA GLU A 217 1.15 -7.25 8.00
C GLU A 217 0.58 -7.21 9.44
N PRO A 218 1.00 -8.12 10.34
CA PRO A 218 0.41 -8.29 11.67
C PRO A 218 0.45 -7.03 12.57
N HIS A 219 1.27 -6.05 12.21
CA HIS A 219 1.48 -4.81 12.96
C HIS A 219 0.70 -3.61 12.38
N ARG A 220 -0.13 -3.84 11.36
CA ARG A 220 -0.88 -2.80 10.64
C ARG A 220 -2.37 -2.92 10.87
N ASN A 221 -3.09 -1.81 10.79
CA ASN A 221 -4.56 -1.80 10.94
C ASN A 221 -5.32 -2.48 9.79
N TYR A 222 -4.61 -2.82 8.72
CA TYR A 222 -5.13 -3.54 7.55
C TYR A 222 -4.61 -4.97 7.49
N TRP A 223 -4.22 -5.58 8.61
CA TRP A 223 -3.80 -6.98 8.63
C TRP A 223 -4.89 -7.91 8.10
N MET A 224 -4.49 -9.03 7.52
CA MET A 224 -5.41 -10.09 7.10
C MET A 224 -4.87 -11.45 7.50
N GLU A 225 -5.76 -12.30 8.00
CA GLU A 225 -5.44 -13.68 8.36
C GLU A 225 -6.10 -14.68 7.41
N LEU A 226 -5.34 -15.72 7.05
CA LEU A 226 -5.72 -16.77 6.12
C LEU A 226 -5.53 -18.14 6.79
N GLY A 227 -6.44 -19.09 6.53
CA GLY A 227 -6.33 -20.46 7.04
C GLY A 227 -6.62 -20.66 8.54
N ALA A 228 -7.10 -19.63 9.26
CA ALA A 228 -7.38 -19.68 10.70
C ALA A 228 -8.29 -20.86 11.11
N GLU A 229 -9.39 -21.05 10.40
CA GLU A 229 -10.36 -22.12 10.69
C GLU A 229 -9.77 -23.53 10.52
N ASN A 230 -8.78 -23.69 9.64
CA ASN A 230 -8.09 -24.97 9.46
C ASN A 230 -7.08 -25.22 10.58
N ALA A 231 -6.42 -24.17 11.08
CA ALA A 231 -5.46 -24.26 12.18
C ALA A 231 -6.16 -24.53 13.53
N LYS A 232 -7.29 -23.88 13.82
CA LYS A 232 -8.06 -24.05 15.05
C LYS A 232 -8.58 -25.47 15.28
N ARG A 233 -8.87 -26.23 14.21
CA ARG A 233 -9.45 -27.58 14.31
C ARG A 233 -8.48 -28.65 14.82
N ARG A 234 -7.21 -28.31 15.05
CA ARG A 234 -6.15 -29.25 15.45
C ARG A 234 -5.39 -28.89 16.73
N GLY A 235 -5.57 -27.67 17.26
CA GLY A 235 -5.08 -27.30 18.59
C GLY A 235 -5.97 -27.84 19.68
#